data_AF-A0A9R0XT52-F1
#
_entry.id   AF-A0A9R0XT52-F1
#
_cell.length_a   1.000
_cell.length_b   1.000
_cell.length_c   1.000
_cell.angle_alpha   90.00
_cell.angle_beta   90.00
_cell.angle_gamma   90.00
#
_symmetry.space_group_name_H-M   'P 1'
#
loop_
_entity.id
_entity.type
_entity.pdbx_description
1 polymer ?
#
loop_
_entity_poly.entity_id
_entity_poly.type
_entity_poly.pdbx_seq_one_letter_code
_entity_poly.pdbx_strand_id
1 'polypeptide(L)'
;MEEDPSVPEGAIQSIKLSLSSEHEIRTYSTNDCPVTQPKQLRDSFLGLPLETGECNSCGASENGKCEGHFGYIELPVPVYHPCHVSELRQLLSLLCLKCLCIKKGKVKKSNGKENVSACDCQP
;
A
#
# COMPACT_ATOMS: atom_id res chain seq x y z
N MET A 1 16.79 32.86 4.52
CA MET A 1 16.25 31.61 3.95
C MET A 1 16.17 31.93 2.48
N GLU A 2 17.27 31.65 1.76
CA GLU A 2 17.34 31.93 0.33
C GLU A 2 16.38 30.94 -0.33
N GLU A 3 15.27 31.43 -0.88
CA GLU A 3 14.36 30.60 -1.66
C GLU A 3 15.09 30.22 -2.95
N ASP A 4 15.38 28.94 -3.13
CA ASP A 4 16.01 28.42 -4.33
C ASP A 4 15.03 28.64 -5.50
N PRO A 5 15.33 29.53 -6.47
CA PRO A 5 14.35 30.04 -7.44
C PRO A 5 13.90 29.02 -8.50
N SER A 6 14.17 27.72 -8.30
CA SER A 6 13.92 26.66 -9.28
C SER A 6 12.69 25.78 -9.01
N VAL A 7 12.02 25.91 -7.85
CA VAL A 7 10.85 25.07 -7.55
C VAL A 7 9.57 25.74 -8.06
N PRO A 8 8.84 25.14 -9.02
CA PRO A 8 7.61 25.72 -9.53
C PRO A 8 6.52 25.74 -8.46
N GLU A 9 5.82 26.87 -8.34
CA GLU A 9 4.68 26.99 -7.43
C GLU A 9 3.48 26.18 -7.97
N GLY A 10 2.84 25.41 -7.10
CA GLY A 10 1.71 24.56 -7.44
C GLY A 10 0.65 24.54 -6.34
N ALA A 11 -0.63 24.54 -6.74
CA ALA A 11 -1.75 24.41 -5.82
C ALA A 11 -2.30 22.98 -5.83
N ILE A 12 -2.53 22.40 -4.65
CA ILE A 12 -3.17 21.08 -4.51
C ILE A 12 -4.61 21.18 -5.00
N GLN A 13 -4.96 20.42 -6.04
CA GLN A 13 -6.32 20.43 -6.62
C GLN A 13 -7.21 19.32 -6.06
N SER A 14 -6.65 18.15 -5.76
CA SER A 14 -7.40 16.98 -5.30
C SER A 14 -6.50 15.96 -4.61
N ILE A 15 -7.12 15.05 -3.85
CA ILE A 15 -6.45 13.91 -3.22
C ILE A 15 -7.08 12.62 -3.76
N LYS A 16 -6.25 11.72 -4.30
CA LYS A 16 -6.67 10.39 -4.73
C LYS A 16 -6.22 9.37 -3.69
N LEU A 17 -7.16 8.55 -3.22
CA LEU A 17 -6.88 7.46 -2.30
C LEU A 17 -6.84 6.13 -3.07
N SER A 18 -5.78 5.36 -2.86
CA SER A 18 -5.60 4.03 -3.46
C SER A 18 -4.67 3.17 -2.60
N LEU A 19 -4.64 1.87 -2.90
CA LEU A 19 -3.66 0.94 -2.32
C LEU A 19 -2.38 0.95 -3.16
N SER A 20 -1.23 0.91 -2.50
CA SER A 20 0.06 0.76 -3.17
C SER A 20 0.25 -0.68 -3.65
N SER A 21 0.65 -0.82 -4.90
CA SER A 21 1.14 -2.08 -5.46
C SER A 21 2.53 -2.42 -4.92
N GLU A 22 2.93 -3.69 -5.05
CA GLU A 22 4.28 -4.13 -4.68
C GLU A 22 5.38 -3.32 -5.42
N HIS A 23 5.18 -3.07 -6.72
CA HIS A 23 6.12 -2.28 -7.52
C HIS A 23 6.27 -0.85 -6.98
N GLU A 24 5.17 -0.19 -6.63
CA GLU A 24 5.21 1.15 -6.04
C GLU A 24 5.93 1.14 -4.69
N ILE A 25 5.63 0.16 -3.83
CA ILE A 25 6.30 0.01 -2.51
C ILE A 25 7.82 -0.09 -2.68
N ARG A 26 8.30 -0.89 -3.63
CA ARG A 26 9.74 -1.01 -3.93
C ARG A 26 10.32 0.29 -4.52
N THR A 27 9.59 0.92 -5.43
CA THR A 27 10.02 2.15 -6.12
C THR A 27 10.16 3.33 -5.15
N TYR A 28 9.25 3.45 -4.18
CA TYR A 28 9.28 4.54 -3.20
C TYR A 28 10.22 4.26 -2.03
N SER A 29 10.69 3.03 -1.87
CA SER A 29 11.68 2.69 -0.85
C SER A 29 13.06 3.25 -1.24
N THR A 30 13.87 3.63 -0.25
CA THR A 30 15.23 4.16 -0.48
C THR A 30 16.12 3.20 -1.28
N ASN A 31 15.90 1.89 -1.11
CA ASN A 31 16.69 0.83 -1.71
C ASN A 31 15.77 -0.34 -2.07
N ASP A 32 16.13 -1.13 -3.09
CA ASP A 32 15.46 -2.39 -3.43
C ASP A 32 15.97 -3.55 -2.55
N CYS A 33 16.11 -3.28 -1.25
CA CYS A 33 16.56 -4.24 -0.25
C CYS A 33 15.57 -4.24 0.92
N PRO A 34 14.92 -5.38 1.24
CA PRO A 34 13.96 -5.44 2.33
C PRO A 34 14.66 -5.36 3.70
N VAL A 35 13.93 -4.83 4.69
CA VAL A 35 14.28 -4.97 6.09
C VAL A 35 14.02 -6.41 6.53
N THR A 36 15.08 -7.13 6.86
CA THR A 36 15.02 -8.56 7.25
C THR A 36 15.33 -8.77 8.73
N GLN A 37 15.97 -7.79 9.38
CA GLN A 37 16.40 -7.87 10.77
C GLN A 37 16.03 -6.59 11.53
N PRO A 38 15.62 -6.68 12.82
CA PRO A 38 15.23 -5.51 13.61
C PRO A 38 16.30 -4.41 13.69
N LYS A 39 17.59 -4.78 13.65
CA LYS A 39 18.71 -3.81 13.65
C LYS A 39 18.66 -2.83 12.46
N GLN A 40 18.11 -3.25 11.32
CA GLN A 40 18.03 -2.42 10.12
C GLN A 40 16.93 -1.34 10.22
N LEU A 41 16.03 -1.43 11.21
CA LEU A 41 15.04 -0.37 11.47
C LEU A 41 15.67 0.93 11.98
N ARG A 42 16.92 0.87 12.43
CA ARG A 42 17.71 2.04 12.87
C ARG A 42 18.79 2.41 11.86
N ASP A 43 18.69 1.89 10.63
CA ASP A 43 19.64 2.23 9.58
C ASP A 43 19.44 3.69 9.13
N SER A 44 20.57 4.36 8.90
CA SER A 44 20.68 5.71 8.36
C SER A 44 19.91 5.96 7.06
N PHE A 45 19.63 4.91 6.27
CA PHE A 45 18.83 5.00 5.04
C PHE A 45 17.31 5.18 5.26
N LEU A 46 16.82 4.92 6.49
CA LEU A 46 15.40 5.09 6.85
C LEU A 46 15.11 6.45 7.51
N GLY A 47 16.15 7.21 7.84
CA GLY A 47 16.04 8.57 8.38
C GLY A 47 16.61 8.72 9.79
N LEU A 48 16.17 9.79 10.46
CA LEU A 48 16.56 10.17 11.82
C LEU A 48 15.46 9.77 12.83
N PRO A 49 15.79 9.59 14.13
CA PRO A 49 17.06 9.86 14.80
C PRO A 49 18.08 8.72 14.66
N LEU A 50 19.36 9.08 14.57
CA LEU A 50 20.50 8.16 14.65
C LEU A 50 21.29 8.46 15.92
N GLU A 51 22.00 7.46 16.46
CA GLU A 51 22.89 7.66 17.61
C GLU A 51 24.06 8.60 17.26
N THR A 52 24.59 8.48 16.05
CA THR A 52 25.65 9.31 15.48
C THR A 52 25.54 9.35 13.95
N GLY A 53 25.96 10.44 13.32
CA GLY A 53 26.04 10.56 11.86
C GLY A 53 24.86 11.31 11.25
N GLU A 54 24.68 11.13 9.94
CA GLU A 54 23.64 11.77 9.14
C GLU A 54 22.82 10.72 8.37
N CYS A 55 21.65 11.12 7.89
CA CYS A 55 20.83 10.26 7.06
C CYS A 55 21.50 10.05 5.69
N ASN A 56 21.78 8.80 5.33
CA ASN A 56 22.44 8.47 4.06
C ASN A 56 21.56 8.70 2.82
N SER A 57 20.26 8.94 2.99
CA SER A 57 19.31 9.14 1.89
C SER A 57 19.16 10.61 1.48
N CYS A 58 19.18 11.53 2.46
CA CYS A 58 19.01 12.97 2.21
C CYS A 58 20.15 13.84 2.74
N GLY A 59 21.13 13.28 3.46
CA GLY A 59 22.26 14.02 4.04
C GLY A 59 21.91 14.83 5.29
N ALA A 60 20.69 14.72 5.82
CA ALA A 60 20.29 15.48 7.00
C ALA A 60 20.94 14.92 8.28
N SER A 61 21.58 15.80 9.05
CA SER A 61 22.22 15.49 10.35
C SER A 61 21.43 15.99 11.56
N GLU A 62 20.43 16.84 11.35
CA GLU A 62 19.60 17.42 12.41
C GLU A 62 18.16 16.92 12.32
N ASN A 63 17.58 16.58 13.48
CA ASN A 63 16.17 16.22 13.57
C ASN A 63 15.29 17.37 13.05
N GLY A 64 14.29 17.05 12.24
CA GLY A 64 13.41 18.03 11.59
C GLY A 64 13.87 18.49 10.20
N LYS A 65 15.12 18.19 9.80
CA LYS A 65 15.59 18.33 8.41
C LYS A 65 15.47 17.03 7.60
N CYS A 66 15.03 15.94 8.23
CA CYS A 66 14.72 14.66 7.60
C CYS A 66 13.24 14.37 7.82
N GLU A 67 12.48 14.18 6.73
CA GLU A 67 11.06 13.80 6.78
C GLU A 67 10.85 12.30 7.00
N GLY A 68 11.93 11.51 6.97
CA GLY A 68 11.91 10.06 6.98
C GLY A 68 11.90 9.48 5.57
N HIS A 69 12.30 8.22 5.46
CA HIS A 69 12.38 7.53 4.19
C HIS A 69 11.71 6.17 4.25
N PHE A 70 11.06 5.79 3.15
CA PHE A 70 10.36 4.52 3.08
C PHE A 70 11.34 3.36 2.95
N GLY A 71 10.98 2.26 3.61
CA GLY A 71 11.53 0.94 3.35
C GLY A 71 10.39 -0.07 3.34
N TYR A 72 10.70 -1.32 3.03
CA TYR A 72 9.70 -2.39 3.00
C TYR A 72 10.19 -3.64 3.71
N ILE A 73 9.23 -4.45 4.16
CA ILE A 73 9.47 -5.79 4.69
C ILE A 73 8.82 -6.76 3.71
N GLU A 74 9.61 -7.69 3.19
CA GLU A 74 9.10 -8.78 2.37
C GLU A 74 8.65 -9.91 3.29
N LEU A 75 7.36 -10.25 3.23
CA LEU A 75 6.81 -11.37 3.99
C LEU A 75 7.03 -12.67 3.22
N PRO A 76 7.35 -13.78 3.90
CA PRO A 76 7.64 -15.04 3.22
C PRO A 76 6.42 -15.63 2.50
N VAL A 77 5.21 -15.19 2.88
CA VAL A 77 3.94 -15.58 2.26
C VAL A 77 3.00 -14.37 2.24
N PRO A 78 2.08 -14.27 1.26
CA PRO A 78 1.05 -13.25 1.28
C PRO A 78 0.14 -13.43 2.49
N VAL A 79 -0.19 -12.32 3.15
CA VAL A 79 -1.09 -12.27 4.31
C VAL A 79 -2.28 -11.36 4.01
N TYR A 80 -3.44 -11.69 4.58
CA TYR A 80 -4.60 -10.81 4.47
C TYR A 80 -4.42 -9.59 5.37
N HIS A 81 -4.62 -8.40 4.80
CA HIS A 81 -4.65 -7.17 5.58
C HIS A 81 -5.89 -7.18 6.49
N PRO A 82 -5.77 -7.10 7.84
CA PRO A 82 -6.90 -7.25 8.76
C PRO A 82 -8.08 -6.32 8.45
N CYS A 83 -7.79 -5.08 8.06
CA CYS A 83 -8.81 -4.07 7.74
C CYS A 83 -9.50 -4.28 6.38
N HIS A 84 -9.10 -5.26 5.58
CA HIS A 84 -9.65 -5.52 4.24
C HIS A 84 -10.30 -6.91 4.10
N VAL A 85 -10.31 -7.71 5.16
CA VAL A 85 -10.88 -9.06 5.15
C VAL A 85 -12.39 -9.04 4.83
N SER A 86 -13.10 -8.02 5.33
CA SER A 86 -14.54 -7.87 5.12
C SER A 86 -14.87 -7.56 3.65
N GLU A 87 -14.13 -6.63 3.04
CA GLU A 87 -14.24 -6.22 1.65
C GLU A 87 -13.84 -7.39 0.72
N LEU A 88 -12.78 -8.11 1.07
CA LEU A 88 -12.37 -9.31 0.34
C LEU A 88 -13.49 -10.35 0.33
N ARG A 89 -14.13 -10.62 1.48
CA ARG A 89 -15.27 -11.54 1.56
C ARG A 89 -16.42 -11.08 0.65
N GLN A 90 -16.72 -9.79 0.62
CA GLN A 90 -17.75 -9.24 -0.26
C GLN A 90 -17.38 -9.44 -1.74
N LEU A 91 -16.15 -9.11 -2.14
CA LEU A 91 -15.66 -9.31 -3.50
C LEU A 91 -15.76 -10.78 -3.92
N LEU A 92 -15.28 -11.71 -3.08
CA LEU A 92 -15.35 -13.15 -3.35
C LEU A 92 -16.80 -13.64 -3.43
N SER A 93 -17.75 -13.03 -2.71
CA SER A 93 -19.16 -13.37 -2.81
C SER A 93 -19.76 -13.03 -4.18
N LEU A 94 -19.25 -11.98 -4.84
CA LEU A 94 -19.65 -11.55 -6.18
C LEU A 94 -19.03 -12.40 -7.29
N LEU A 95 -17.94 -13.10 -7.00
CA LEU A 95 -17.24 -13.95 -7.97
C LEU A 95 -17.71 -15.40 -7.87
N CYS A 96 -17.74 -16.09 -9.02
CA CYS A 96 -17.76 -17.54 -9.00
C CYS A 96 -16.34 -18.06 -8.79
N LEU A 97 -16.08 -18.76 -7.69
CA LEU A 97 -14.75 -19.27 -7.37
C LEU A 97 -14.26 -20.40 -8.30
N LYS A 98 -15.10 -20.88 -9.23
CA LYS A 98 -14.72 -21.86 -10.25
C LYS A 98 -14.14 -21.21 -11.51
N CYS A 99 -14.85 -20.23 -12.08
CA CYS A 99 -14.44 -19.58 -13.34
C CYS A 99 -13.87 -18.17 -13.14
N LEU A 100 -13.88 -17.66 -11.91
CA LEU A 100 -13.42 -16.32 -11.53
C LEU A 100 -14.19 -15.16 -12.20
N CYS A 101 -15.29 -15.45 -12.88
CA CYS A 101 -16.18 -14.43 -13.43
C CYS A 101 -17.15 -13.88 -12.36
N ILE A 102 -17.54 -12.62 -12.54
CA ILE A 102 -18.60 -12.00 -11.74
C ILE A 102 -19.92 -12.75 -11.96
N LYS A 103 -20.58 -13.14 -10.87
CA LYS A 103 -21.91 -13.75 -10.89
C LYS A 103 -22.91 -12.76 -11.46
N LYS A 104 -23.60 -13.16 -12.52
CA LYS A 104 -24.70 -12.37 -13.11
C LYS A 104 -25.93 -12.53 -12.23
N GLY A 105 -26.16 -11.61 -11.31
CA GLY A 105 -27.38 -11.55 -10.49
C GLY A 105 -28.45 -10.66 -11.11
N LYS A 106 -29.65 -11.20 -11.35
CA LYS A 106 -30.84 -10.34 -11.47
C LYS A 106 -31.23 -9.90 -10.06
N VAL A 107 -31.17 -8.60 -9.76
CA VAL A 107 -31.63 -8.05 -8.47
C VAL A 107 -33.12 -8.36 -8.31
N LYS A 108 -33.46 -9.40 -7.53
CA LYS A 108 -34.82 -9.60 -7.03
C LYS A 108 -34.96 -8.83 -5.72
N LYS A 109 -35.72 -7.73 -5.72
CA LYS A 109 -36.20 -7.11 -4.49
C LYS A 109 -37.16 -8.09 -3.82
N SER A 110 -36.69 -8.84 -2.82
CA SER A 110 -37.55 -9.55 -1.88
C SER A 110 -37.10 -9.22 -0.47
N ASN A 111 -38.01 -8.69 0.34
CA ASN A 111 -37.86 -8.60 1.78
C ASN A 111 -37.35 -9.94 2.33
N GLY A 112 -36.13 -9.94 2.88
CA GLY A 112 -35.61 -11.02 3.73
C GLY A 112 -35.40 -12.38 3.06
N LYS A 113 -34.39 -12.49 2.17
CA LYS A 113 -33.48 -13.64 1.97
C LYS A 113 -32.72 -13.47 0.65
N GLU A 114 -31.44 -13.15 0.75
CA GLU A 114 -30.53 -12.98 -0.38
C GLU A 114 -30.19 -14.35 -0.97
N ASN A 115 -30.77 -14.68 -2.14
CA ASN A 115 -30.42 -15.87 -2.91
C ASN A 115 -29.41 -15.48 -3.99
N VAL A 116 -28.20 -16.04 -3.89
CA VAL A 116 -27.12 -15.89 -4.86
C VAL A 116 -27.53 -16.58 -6.17
N SER A 117 -27.46 -15.86 -7.29
CA SER A 117 -27.76 -16.42 -8.62
C SER A 117 -26.69 -17.43 -9.05
N ALA A 118 -27.12 -18.47 -9.76
CA ALA A 118 -26.24 -19.50 -10.31
C ALA A 118 -25.39 -18.93 -11.47
N CYS A 119 -24.08 -19.20 -11.44
CA CYS A 119 -23.22 -19.14 -12.62
C CYS A 119 -23.48 -20.39 -13.46
N ASP A 120 -23.86 -20.24 -14.73
CA ASP A 120 -23.78 -21.31 -15.73
C ASP A 120 -22.32 -21.53 -16.14
N CYS A 121 -21.55 -22.05 -15.20
CA CYS A 121 -20.17 -22.40 -15.38
C CYS A 121 -20.12 -23.72 -16.15
N GLN A 122 -19.97 -23.67 -17.48
CA GLN A 122 -19.63 -24.85 -18.28
C GLN A 122 -18.17 -25.28 -18.02
N PRO A 123 -17.88 -26.59 -18.10
CA PRO A 123 -16.54 -27.14 -17.84
C PRO A 123 -15.48 -26.68 -18.84
#